data_AF-A0A6B3FI59-F1
#
_entry.id   AF-A0A6B3FI59-F1
#
_cell.length_a   1.000
_cell.length_b   1.000
_cell.length_c   1.000
_cell.angle_alpha   90.00
_cell.angle_beta   90.00
_cell.angle_gamma   90.00
#
_symmetry.space_group_name_H-M   'P 1'
#
loop_
_entity.id
_entity.type
_entity.pdbx_description
1 polymer ?
#
loop_
_entity_poly.entity_id
_entity_poly.type
_entity_poly.pdbx_seq_one_letter_code
_entity_poly.pdbx_strand_id
1 'polypeptide(L)' 'AALLGGEDLTLDPDRRRIGAPAPDRMAALTRAVRVLDEAGIEAEDIAVRRPTLDEVFLSLTGQPADEQAAEKAEVAA' A
#
# COMPACT_ATOMS: atom_id res chain seq x y z
N ALA A 1 -2.27 -7.17 5.18
CA ALA A 1 -3.32 -6.15 5.40
C ALA A 1 -3.20 -5.46 6.78
N ALA A 2 -2.97 -6.16 7.89
CA ALA A 2 -2.97 -5.54 9.23
C ALA A 2 -1.72 -4.70 9.59
N LEU A 3 -0.62 -4.80 8.84
CA LEU A 3 0.65 -4.13 9.16
C LEU A 3 0.59 -2.59 9.04
N LEU A 4 -0.22 -2.08 8.10
CA LEU A 4 -0.13 -0.68 7.62
C LEU A 4 -1.50 0.00 7.41
N GLY A 5 -2.61 -0.60 7.85
CA GLY A 5 -3.96 -0.11 7.53
C GLY A 5 -4.34 -0.50 6.11
N GLY A 6 -5.12 -1.56 5.98
CA GLY A 6 -5.25 -2.33 4.73
C GLY A 6 -6.00 -1.67 3.59
N GLU A 7 -6.50 -0.44 3.74
CA GLU A 7 -7.45 0.17 2.80
C GLU A 7 -6.74 0.98 1.69
N ASP A 8 -5.48 1.41 1.90
CA ASP A 8 -4.74 2.28 0.96
C ASP A 8 -3.33 1.73 0.61
N LEU A 9 -3.18 0.41 0.51
CA LEU A 9 -1.90 -0.20 0.19
C LEU A 9 -1.62 -0.12 -1.32
N THR A 10 -0.44 0.37 -1.70
CA THR A 10 0.03 0.35 -3.09
C THR A 10 1.11 -0.72 -3.26
N LEU A 11 0.98 -1.56 -4.29
CA LEU A 11 1.95 -2.60 -4.64
C LEU A 11 2.58 -2.30 -6.00
N ASP A 12 3.91 -2.32 -6.06
CA ASP A 12 4.69 -2.25 -7.29
C ASP A 12 5.55 -3.53 -7.35
N PRO A 13 5.06 -4.63 -7.94
CA PRO A 13 5.76 -5.91 -7.96
C PRO A 13 7.05 -5.88 -8.77
N ASP A 14 7.09 -5.09 -9.85
CA ASP A 14 8.25 -4.95 -10.72
C ASP A 14 9.43 -4.31 -9.95
N ARG A 15 9.12 -3.31 -9.10
CA ARG A 15 10.11 -2.67 -8.22
C ARG A 15 10.20 -3.26 -6.82
N ARG A 16 9.46 -4.35 -6.54
CA ARG A 16 9.36 -4.99 -5.21
C ARG A 16 9.07 -3.99 -4.09
N ARG A 17 8.16 -3.04 -4.35
CA ARG A 17 7.87 -1.95 -3.43
C ARG A 17 6.44 -2.03 -2.90
N ILE A 18 6.30 -1.82 -1.60
CA ILE A 18 5.02 -1.69 -0.90
C ILE A 18 4.93 -0.28 -0.34
N GLY A 19 3.80 0.39 -0.56
CA GLY A 19 3.49 1.72 -0.02
C GLY A 19 2.21 1.69 0.80
N ALA A 20 2.13 2.55 1.81
CA ALA A 20 0.94 2.74 2.62
C ALA A 20 0.92 4.16 3.22
N PRO A 21 -0.25 4.67 3.62
CA PRO A 21 -0.33 5.94 4.33
C PRO A 21 0.43 5.93 5.65
N ALA A 22 1.11 7.03 5.94
CA ALA A 22 1.83 7.26 7.19
C ALA A 22 1.38 8.58 7.83
N PRO A 23 0.19 8.63 8.46
CA PRO A 23 -0.36 9.86 9.03
C PRO A 23 0.54 10.41 10.16
N ASP A 24 1.09 9.53 10.98
CA ASP A 24 2.16 9.84 11.93
C ASP A 24 3.48 9.26 11.41
N ARG A 25 4.21 10.07 10.62
CA ARG A 25 5.40 9.65 9.87
C ARG A 25 6.41 8.87 10.72
N MET A 26 6.74 9.37 11.90
CA MET A 26 7.80 8.78 12.73
C MET A 26 7.32 7.53 13.47
N ALA A 27 6.08 7.57 13.98
CA ALA A 27 5.50 6.38 14.62
C ALA A 27 5.28 5.25 13.61
N ALA A 28 4.82 5.58 12.40
CA ALA A 28 4.61 4.62 11.32
C ALA A 28 5.93 3.97 10.88
N LEU A 29 6.99 4.76 10.68
CA LEU A 29 8.32 4.24 10.34
C LEU A 29 8.86 3.30 11.43
N THR A 30 8.79 3.73 12.69
CA THR A 30 9.25 2.92 13.84
C THR A 30 8.49 1.61 13.94
N ARG A 31 7.16 1.64 13.76
CA ARG A 31 6.32 0.43 13.76
C ARG A 31 6.70 -0.48 12.59
N ALA A 32 6.86 0.06 11.38
CA ALA A 32 7.21 -0.73 10.20
C ALA A 32 8.54 -1.48 10.40
N VAL A 33 9.57 -0.79 10.89
CA VAL A 33 10.88 -1.41 11.20
C VAL A 33 10.73 -2.55 12.21
N ARG A 34 10.01 -2.31 13.31
CA ARG A 34 9.81 -3.35 14.35
C ARG A 34 9.11 -4.59 13.81
N VAL A 35 8.06 -4.40 13.02
CA VAL A 35 7.28 -5.54 12.52
C VAL A 35 8.08 -6.32 11.46
N LEU A 36 8.88 -5.64 10.64
CA LEU A 36 9.78 -6.31 9.70
C LEU A 36 10.84 -7.14 10.44
N ASP A 37 11.43 -6.59 11.50
CA ASP A 37 12.40 -7.29 12.36
C ASP A 37 11.76 -8.51 13.05
N GLU A 38 10.58 -8.35 13.67
CA GLU A 38 9.83 -9.46 14.28
C GLU A 38 9.46 -10.57 13.28
N ALA A 39 9.26 -10.20 12.01
CA ALA A 39 8.97 -11.13 10.92
C ALA A 39 10.24 -11.74 10.29
N GLY A 40 11.44 -11.30 10.67
CA GLY A 40 12.71 -11.72 10.07
C GLY A 40 12.87 -11.28 8.61
N ILE A 41 12.23 -10.17 8.23
CA ILE A 41 12.27 -9.61 6.88
C ILE A 41 13.28 -8.47 6.84
N GLU A 42 14.39 -8.65 6.11
CA GLU A 42 15.32 -7.56 5.84
C GLU A 42 14.76 -6.65 4.73
N ALA A 43 14.59 -5.36 5.03
CA ALA A 43 14.26 -4.36 4.04
C ALA A 43 15.54 -3.74 3.46
N GLU A 44 15.59 -3.63 2.13
CA GLU A 44 16.67 -2.93 1.43
C GLU A 44 16.67 -1.44 1.74
N ASP A 45 15.47 -0.82 1.78
CA ASP A 45 15.27 0.57 2.15
C ASP A 45 13.87 0.77 2.74
N ILE A 46 13.74 1.74 3.66
CA ILE A 46 12.46 2.17 4.24
C ILE A 46 12.45 3.69 4.34
N ALA A 47 11.51 4.33 3.65
CA ALA A 47 11.39 5.78 3.62
C ALA A 47 9.94 6.26 3.71
N VAL A 48 9.74 7.41 4.36
CA VAL A 48 8.47 8.13 4.38
C VAL A 48 8.55 9.34 3.45
N ARG A 49 7.75 9.35 2.38
CA ARG A 49 7.71 10.46 1.41
C ARG A 49 6.38 11.21 1.40
N ARG A 50 6.34 12.34 0.69
CA ARG A 50 5.08 12.94 0.25
C ARG A 50 4.63 12.23 -1.03
N PRO A 51 3.33 11.97 -1.20
CA PRO A 51 2.82 11.40 -2.44
C PRO A 51 3.04 12.37 -3.60
N THR A 52 3.25 11.82 -4.80
CA THR A 52 3.35 12.60 -6.03
C THR A 52 1.95 13.00 -6.52
N LEU A 53 1.88 13.97 -7.45
CA LEU A 53 0.60 14.34 -8.06
C LEU A 53 -0.04 13.17 -8.78
N ASP A 54 0.75 12.38 -9.51
CA ASP A 54 0.25 11.20 -10.21
C ASP A 54 -0.35 10.19 -9.23
N GLU A 55 0.31 9.94 -8.09
CA GLU A 55 -0.19 9.05 -7.03
C GLU A 55 -1.53 9.56 -6.46
N VAL A 56 -1.65 10.87 -6.22
CA VAL A 56 -2.90 11.48 -5.74
C VAL A 56 -3.98 11.46 -6.82
N PHE A 57 -3.64 11.77 -8.07
CA PHE A 57 -4.57 11.73 -9.20
C PHE A 57 -5.11 10.32 -9.39
N LEU A 58 -4.24 9.31 -9.42
CA LEU A 58 -4.63 7.91 -9.52
C LEU A 58 -5.46 7.46 -8.30
N SER A 59 -5.12 7.88 -7.08
CA SER A 59 -5.94 7.57 -5.90
C SER A 59 -7.33 8.21 -5.94
N LEU A 60 -7.45 9.44 -6.47
CA LEU A 60 -8.72 10.15 -6.57
C LEU A 60 -9.58 9.74 -7.78
N THR A 61 -8.96 9.27 -8.86
CA THR A 61 -9.64 8.96 -10.13
C THR A 61 -9.66 7.48 -10.47
N GLY A 62 -8.83 6.67 -9.83
CA GLY A 62 -8.67 5.25 -10.06
C GLY A 62 -9.34 4.43 -8.97
N GLN A 63 -10.64 4.19 -9.11
CA GLN A 63 -11.19 2.91 -8.65
C GLN A 63 -10.47 1.81 -9.47
N PRO A 64 -9.81 0.83 -8.84
CA PRO A 64 -9.09 -0.19 -9.59
C PRO A 64 -10.07 -0.99 -10.44
N ALA A 65 -9.77 -1.11 -11.73
CA ALA A 65 -10.52 -1.92 -12.69
C ALA A 65 -10.59 -3.41 -12.30
N ASP A 66 -9.79 -3.86 -11.32
CA ASP A 66 -9.76 -5.25 -10.84
C ASP A 66 -10.89 -5.60 -9.85
N GLU A 67 -11.46 -4.64 -9.10
CA GLU A 67 -12.63 -4.95 -8.25
C GLU A 67 -13.92 -5.08 -9.07
N GLN A 68 -14.01 -4.38 -10.21
CA GLN A 68 -15.17 -4.49 -11.11
C GLN A 68 -15.18 -5.78 -11.93
N ALA A 69 -14.05 -6.46 -12.12
CA ALA A 69 -14.02 -7.75 -12.84
C ALA A 69 -14.62 -8.89 -12.01
N ALA A 70 -14.46 -8.85 -10.67
CA ALA A 70 -15.03 -9.85 -9.76
C ALA A 70 -16.53 -9.62 -9.51
N GLU A 71 -16.95 -8.36 -9.31
CA GLU A 71 -18.36 -8.05 -9.07
C GLU A 71 -19.24 -8.28 -10.31
N LYS A 72 -18.73 -7.97 -11.51
CA LYS A 72 -19.47 -8.16 -12.78
C LYS A 72 -19.63 -9.62 -13.21
N ALA A 73 -18.84 -10.54 -12.62
CA ALA A 73 -18.97 -11.99 -12.84
C ALA A 73 -20.04 -12.63 -11.94
N GLU A 74 -20.33 -12.04 -10.77
CA GLU A 74 -21.34 -12.56 -9.83
C GLU A 74 -22.77 -12.12 -10.19
N VAL A 75 -22.96 -10.93 -10.79
CA VAL A 75 -24.30 -10.48 -11.24
C VAL A 75 -24.74 -11.11 -12.58
N ALA A 76 -23.86 -11.89 -13.22
CA ALA A 76 -24.12 -12.59 -14.48
C ALA A 76 -24.27 -14.12 -14.32
N ALA A 77 -24.25 -14.62 -13.08
CA ALA A 77 -24.49 -16.03 -12.73
C ALA A 77 -25.91 -16.26 -12.18
#